data_AF-A0A9W6PEV9-F1
#
_entry.id   AF-A0A9W6PEV9-F1
#
_cell.length_a   1.000
_cell.length_b   1.000
_cell.length_c   1.000
_cell.angle_alpha   90.00
_cell.angle_beta   90.00
_cell.angle_gamma   90.00
#
_symmetry.space_group_name_H-M   'P 1'
#
loop_
_entity.id
_entity.type
_entity.pdbx_description
1 polymer ?
#
loop_
_entity_poly.entity_id
_entity_poly.type
_entity_poly.pdbx_seq_one_letter_code
_entity_poly.pdbx_strand_id
1 'polypeptide(L)'
;MLNRLRTRLGRHRRAAARLASALTALAAFTATAGVAATPAQAGDRPGDVWYTGIIRSWAQGRCLDANDKNEVYTIPCNGGQYQQWRIIIVTHAENEWATVRLQNVQTQRYLDPVCDTCGSWQPAVGTHTWLPAKDWLLFPSNGDWSAWRFAWNPGITQRCLDADTPTDTTGGHPYISFTDWRPDPPATLPPNFCSSNFQDWKLGF
;
A
#
# COMPACT_ATOMS: atom_id res chain seq x y z
N MET A 1 -71.92 -21.30 68.98
CA MET A 1 -72.88 -20.23 68.62
C MET A 1 -72.25 -19.41 67.51
N LEU A 2 -72.28 -19.84 66.26
CA LEU A 2 -73.38 -19.61 65.31
C LEU A 2 -74.02 -18.21 65.43
N ASN A 3 -73.64 -17.38 64.46
CA ASN A 3 -74.54 -16.65 63.57
C ASN A 3 -75.06 -15.29 64.04
N ARG A 4 -74.89 -14.29 63.15
CA ARG A 4 -75.71 -13.08 62.86
C ARG A 4 -74.76 -12.06 62.20
N LEU A 5 -75.02 -11.39 61.09
CA LEU A 5 -76.20 -11.25 60.24
C LEU A 5 -75.73 -10.64 58.90
N ARG A 6 -76.38 -11.05 57.81
CA ARG A 6 -76.29 -10.52 56.44
C ARG A 6 -76.88 -9.10 56.34
N THR A 7 -76.36 -8.28 55.43
CA THR A 7 -77.13 -7.42 54.49
C THR A 7 -76.17 -6.71 53.53
N ARG A 8 -75.93 -7.19 52.29
CA ARG A 8 -76.63 -6.84 51.04
C ARG A 8 -77.23 -5.42 50.99
N LEU A 9 -76.52 -4.52 50.32
CA LEU A 9 -76.99 -3.53 49.32
C LEU A 9 -75.68 -2.98 48.72
N GLY A 10 -75.40 -3.01 47.42
CA GLY A 10 -76.30 -2.99 46.30
C GLY A 10 -75.87 -1.83 45.41
N ARG A 11 -75.28 -2.20 44.27
CA ARG A 11 -75.38 -1.49 42.99
C ARG A 11 -74.55 -0.21 42.80
N HIS A 12 -73.87 -0.21 41.63
CA HIS A 12 -73.51 0.95 40.82
C HIS A 12 -72.30 1.75 41.34
N ARG A 13 -71.34 2.20 40.54
CA ARG A 13 -71.17 2.26 39.09
C ARG A 13 -69.71 2.67 38.88
N ARG A 14 -69.09 2.06 37.86
CA ARG A 14 -68.29 2.70 36.82
C ARG A 14 -67.37 3.87 37.25
N ALA A 15 -66.08 3.57 37.12
CA ALA A 15 -65.14 4.28 36.26
C ALA A 15 -64.84 5.76 36.53
N ALA A 16 -63.52 5.97 36.59
CA ALA A 16 -62.78 7.18 36.22
C ALA A 16 -62.91 8.39 37.14
N ALA A 17 -61.90 8.53 38.00
CA ALA A 17 -61.34 9.85 38.32
C ALA A 17 -59.83 9.81 38.05
N ARG A 18 -59.42 10.56 37.03
CA ARG A 18 -58.02 10.95 36.80
C ARG A 18 -57.63 12.02 37.82
N LEU A 19 -56.34 12.02 38.20
CA LEU A 19 -55.45 13.13 38.64
C LEU A 19 -54.51 12.59 39.74
N ALA A 20 -53.29 12.16 39.41
CA ALA A 20 -52.05 12.96 39.27
C ALA A 20 -51.28 13.08 40.59
N SER A 21 -50.10 12.45 40.65
CA SER A 21 -48.92 12.77 41.49
C SER A 21 -47.80 11.78 41.10
N ALA A 22 -46.88 12.15 40.20
CA ALA A 22 -45.61 12.85 40.46
C ALA A 22 -44.43 11.88 40.73
N LEU A 23 -43.56 11.79 39.72
CA LEU A 23 -42.10 11.58 39.77
C LEU A 23 -41.54 10.38 40.53
N THR A 24 -41.20 9.34 39.78
CA THR A 24 -39.97 8.57 40.03
C THR A 24 -39.37 8.19 38.68
N ALA A 25 -38.38 8.97 38.26
CA ALA A 25 -37.54 8.66 37.12
C ALA A 25 -36.49 7.64 37.56
N LEU A 26 -36.48 6.46 36.94
CA LEU A 26 -35.23 5.75 36.63
C LEU A 26 -35.50 4.88 35.40
N ALA A 27 -35.13 5.41 34.24
CA ALA A 27 -35.15 4.69 32.98
C ALA A 27 -33.97 3.70 32.96
N ALA A 28 -34.25 2.40 33.06
CA ALA A 28 -33.29 1.37 32.72
C ALA A 28 -33.47 1.02 31.23
N PHE A 29 -32.94 1.88 30.36
CA PHE A 29 -32.69 1.49 28.97
C PHE A 29 -31.53 0.49 28.99
N THR A 30 -31.82 -0.80 28.80
CA THR A 30 -30.81 -1.78 28.42
C THR A 30 -30.39 -1.48 26.98
N ALA A 31 -29.47 -0.55 26.81
CA ALA A 31 -28.78 -0.34 25.55
C ALA A 31 -27.84 -1.55 25.36
N THR A 32 -28.21 -2.48 24.49
CA THR A 32 -27.25 -3.37 23.87
C THR A 32 -26.26 -2.49 23.12
N ALA A 33 -25.09 -2.27 23.70
CA ALA A 33 -23.96 -1.68 23.00
C ALA A 33 -23.52 -2.67 21.92
N GLY A 34 -24.13 -2.57 20.74
CA GLY A 34 -23.57 -3.13 19.53
C GLY A 34 -22.27 -2.40 19.27
N VAL A 35 -21.15 -3.06 19.55
CA VAL A 35 -19.85 -2.60 19.06
C VAL A 35 -19.95 -2.73 17.54
N ALA A 36 -20.27 -1.64 16.86
CA ALA A 36 -20.06 -1.56 15.43
C ALA A 36 -18.54 -1.69 15.24
N ALA A 37 -18.08 -2.88 14.86
CA ALA A 37 -16.73 -3.03 14.37
C ALA A 37 -16.59 -2.04 13.21
N THR A 38 -15.74 -1.03 13.37
CA THR A 38 -15.25 -0.28 12.22
C THR A 38 -14.76 -1.30 11.20
N PRO A 39 -15.05 -1.15 9.90
CA PRO A 39 -14.39 -2.01 8.93
C PRO A 39 -12.89 -1.86 9.19
N ALA A 40 -12.20 -2.94 9.51
CA ALA A 40 -10.76 -2.93 9.45
C ALA A 40 -10.45 -2.67 7.98
N GLN A 41 -10.05 -1.44 7.63
CA GLN A 41 -9.40 -1.23 6.34
C GLN A 41 -8.26 -2.26 6.29
N ALA A 42 -8.33 -3.16 5.31
CA ALA A 42 -7.25 -4.09 5.04
C ALA A 42 -6.07 -3.29 4.49
N GLY A 43 -5.34 -2.62 5.38
CA GLY A 43 -4.02 -2.10 5.07
C GLY A 43 -3.08 -3.29 4.87
N ASP A 44 -2.34 -3.28 3.76
CA ASP A 44 -1.36 -4.31 3.44
C ASP A 44 -0.43 -4.53 4.64
N ARG A 45 -0.29 -5.77 5.11
CA ARG A 45 0.61 -6.06 6.23
C ARG A 45 2.05 -6.08 5.73
N PRO A 46 3.03 -5.67 6.56
CA PRO A 46 4.43 -5.95 6.30
C PRO A 46 4.66 -7.41 5.94
N GLY A 47 5.26 -7.65 4.78
CA GLY A 47 5.52 -8.98 4.22
C GLY A 47 4.49 -9.47 3.20
N ASP A 48 3.37 -8.77 2.99
CA ASP A 48 2.38 -9.14 1.99
C ASP A 48 2.87 -8.85 0.56
N VAL A 49 2.60 -9.77 -0.36
CA VAL A 49 2.82 -9.55 -1.79
C VAL A 49 1.65 -8.71 -2.32
N TRP A 50 1.93 -7.45 -2.63
CA TRP A 50 0.94 -6.50 -3.16
C TRP A 50 0.72 -6.69 -4.67
N TYR A 51 1.79 -6.96 -5.41
CA TYR A 51 1.73 -7.17 -6.85
C TYR A 51 2.65 -8.32 -7.26
N THR A 52 2.18 -9.16 -8.19
CA THR A 52 3.03 -10.10 -8.92
C THR A 52 2.76 -9.94 -10.39
N GLY A 53 3.78 -9.58 -11.15
CA GLY A 53 3.64 -9.43 -12.58
C GLY A 53 4.85 -8.77 -13.22
N ILE A 54 4.65 -8.34 -14.46
CA ILE A 54 5.66 -7.63 -15.23
C ILE A 54 5.73 -6.15 -14.82
N ILE A 55 6.95 -5.63 -14.80
CA ILE A 55 7.25 -4.21 -14.61
C ILE A 55 7.81 -3.68 -15.92
N ARG A 56 7.09 -2.77 -16.57
CA ARG A 56 7.39 -2.30 -17.93
C ARG A 56 7.76 -0.83 -17.91
N SER A 57 8.91 -0.46 -18.49
CA SER A 57 9.30 0.93 -18.67
C SER A 57 8.23 1.67 -19.48
N TRP A 58 7.79 2.82 -18.99
CA TRP A 58 6.83 3.67 -19.69
C TRP A 58 7.43 4.23 -20.98
N ALA A 59 8.63 4.80 -20.90
CA ALA A 59 9.30 5.46 -22.01
C ALA A 59 9.73 4.49 -23.12
N GLN A 60 10.30 3.34 -22.75
CA GLN A 60 10.87 2.40 -23.71
C GLN A 60 9.92 1.27 -24.12
N GLY A 61 8.89 1.01 -23.29
CA GLY A 61 7.98 -0.11 -23.50
C GLY A 61 8.62 -1.49 -23.34
N ARG A 62 9.82 -1.56 -22.76
CA ARG A 62 10.58 -2.79 -22.45
C ARG A 62 10.31 -3.24 -21.02
N CYS A 63 10.48 -4.53 -20.76
CA CYS A 63 10.21 -5.15 -19.47
C CYS A 63 11.49 -5.32 -18.65
N LEU A 64 11.40 -5.04 -17.36
CA LEU A 64 12.45 -5.31 -16.38
C LEU A 64 12.65 -6.82 -16.26
N ASP A 65 13.86 -7.27 -16.51
CA ASP A 65 14.25 -8.67 -16.58
C ASP A 65 15.50 -8.87 -15.72
N ALA A 66 15.73 -10.12 -15.31
CA ALA A 66 16.91 -10.51 -14.56
C ALA A 66 17.39 -11.88 -15.02
N ASN A 67 18.57 -12.30 -14.58
CA ASN A 67 19.08 -13.63 -14.92
C ASN A 67 19.82 -14.28 -13.75
N ASP A 68 20.22 -15.55 -13.97
CA ASP A 68 20.99 -16.33 -13.01
C ASP A 68 22.41 -15.78 -12.75
N LYS A 69 22.89 -14.84 -13.56
CA LYS A 69 24.16 -14.12 -13.37
C LYS A 69 24.01 -12.90 -12.47
N ASN A 70 22.83 -12.69 -11.87
CA ASN A 70 22.46 -11.55 -11.04
C ASN A 70 22.34 -10.22 -11.78
N GLU A 71 22.31 -10.22 -13.11
CA GLU A 71 22.17 -9.00 -13.90
C GLU A 71 20.71 -8.57 -13.94
N VAL A 72 20.49 -7.26 -13.99
CA VAL A 72 19.18 -6.65 -14.27
C VAL A 72 19.29 -5.84 -15.55
N TYR A 73 18.29 -5.98 -16.41
CA TYR A 73 18.26 -5.36 -17.73
C TYR A 73 16.82 -5.13 -18.19
N THR A 74 16.64 -4.39 -19.28
CA THR A 74 15.35 -4.27 -19.96
C THR A 74 15.41 -4.94 -21.33
N ILE A 75 14.42 -5.78 -21.63
CA ILE A 75 14.27 -6.44 -22.94
C ILE A 75 12.82 -6.37 -23.44
N PRO A 76 12.53 -6.71 -24.72
CA PRO A 76 11.16 -6.90 -25.14
C PRO A 76 10.41 -7.85 -24.20
N CYS A 77 9.17 -7.50 -23.94
CA CYS A 77 8.32 -8.24 -23.04
C CYS A 77 7.99 -9.62 -23.65
N ASN A 78 8.35 -10.68 -22.94
CA ASN A 78 8.18 -12.07 -23.35
C ASN A 78 7.33 -12.91 -22.38
N GLY A 79 6.95 -12.36 -21.22
CA GLY A 79 6.09 -13.05 -20.26
C GLY A 79 6.79 -14.09 -19.39
N GLY A 80 8.08 -14.36 -19.64
CA GLY A 80 8.88 -15.36 -18.94
C GLY A 80 9.05 -15.05 -17.46
N GLN A 81 9.36 -16.08 -16.66
CA GLN A 81 9.49 -15.96 -15.21
C GLN A 81 10.57 -14.95 -14.76
N TYR A 82 11.59 -14.74 -15.59
CA TYR A 82 12.62 -13.72 -15.38
C TYR A 82 12.09 -12.28 -15.48
N GLN A 83 10.94 -12.05 -16.12
CA GLN A 83 10.27 -10.75 -16.19
C GLN A 83 9.21 -10.56 -15.10
N GLN A 84 8.93 -11.60 -14.31
CA GLN A 84 7.92 -11.55 -13.28
C GLN A 84 8.56 -11.13 -11.96
N TRP A 85 7.97 -10.13 -11.31
CA TRP A 85 8.45 -9.57 -10.05
C TRP A 85 7.32 -9.55 -9.03
N ARG A 86 7.64 -9.95 -7.80
CA ARG A 86 6.79 -9.78 -6.62
C ARG A 86 7.17 -8.48 -5.93
N ILE A 87 6.23 -7.55 -5.82
CA ILE A 87 6.36 -6.36 -4.97
C ILE A 87 5.81 -6.73 -3.61
N ILE A 88 6.70 -6.79 -2.63
CA ILE A 88 6.42 -7.14 -1.24
C ILE A 88 6.46 -5.85 -0.42
N ILE A 89 5.36 -5.54 0.26
CA ILE A 89 5.27 -4.34 1.11
C ILE A 89 6.07 -4.59 2.38
N VAL A 90 6.99 -3.70 2.72
CA VAL A 90 7.72 -3.71 4.00
C VAL A 90 7.01 -2.81 5.00
N THR A 91 6.71 -1.57 4.62
CA THR A 91 5.93 -0.62 5.42
C THR A 91 5.05 0.22 4.51
N HIS A 92 3.84 0.53 4.96
CA HIS A 92 2.93 1.44 4.26
C HIS A 92 2.11 2.18 5.32
N ALA A 93 2.53 3.38 5.69
CA ALA A 93 1.78 4.21 6.63
C ALA A 93 0.63 4.90 5.89
N GLU A 94 -0.47 5.16 6.61
CA GLU A 94 -1.64 5.84 6.04
C GLU A 94 -1.24 7.23 5.51
N ASN A 95 -1.46 7.47 4.21
CA ASN A 95 -1.10 8.70 3.47
C ASN A 95 0.40 8.88 3.19
N GLU A 96 1.21 7.84 3.32
CA GLU A 96 2.62 7.85 2.95
C GLU A 96 2.91 6.87 1.81
N TRP A 97 4.10 6.99 1.23
CA TRP A 97 4.64 6.05 0.26
C TRP A 97 4.86 4.67 0.89
N ALA A 98 4.85 3.63 0.05
CA ALA A 98 5.19 2.29 0.50
C ALA A 98 6.71 2.08 0.41
N THR A 99 7.27 1.43 1.42
CA THR A 99 8.59 0.79 1.31
C THR A 99 8.37 -0.63 0.84
N VAL A 100 9.08 -1.07 -0.20
CA VAL A 100 8.88 -2.36 -0.86
C VAL A 100 10.18 -3.09 -1.13
N ARG A 101 10.04 -4.40 -1.32
CA ARG A 101 11.06 -5.27 -1.90
C ARG A 101 10.54 -5.86 -3.19
N LEU A 102 11.37 -5.87 -4.23
CA LEU A 102 11.04 -6.50 -5.50
C LEU A 102 11.78 -7.82 -5.59
N GLN A 103 11.08 -8.94 -5.53
CA GLN A 103 11.66 -10.27 -5.70
C GLN A 103 11.39 -10.77 -7.12
N ASN A 104 12.44 -11.11 -7.86
CA ASN A 104 12.28 -11.78 -9.15
C ASN A 104 11.74 -13.20 -8.95
N VAL A 105 10.72 -13.60 -9.72
CA VAL A 105 10.06 -14.89 -9.55
C VAL A 105 10.94 -16.05 -10.03
N GLN A 106 11.82 -15.87 -11.01
CA GLN A 106 12.68 -16.96 -11.46
C GLN A 106 13.90 -17.13 -10.56
N THR A 107 14.65 -16.05 -10.31
CA THR A 107 15.90 -16.14 -9.54
C THR A 107 15.68 -16.24 -8.03
N GLN A 108 14.46 -15.92 -7.55
CA GLN A 108 14.11 -15.77 -6.13
C GLN A 108 14.96 -14.73 -5.37
N ARG A 109 15.69 -13.90 -6.12
CA ARG A 109 16.55 -12.83 -5.60
C ARG A 109 15.83 -11.49 -5.69
N TYR A 110 16.32 -10.53 -4.93
CA TYR A 110 15.70 -9.22 -4.80
C TYR A 110 16.44 -8.17 -5.60
N LEU A 111 15.71 -7.23 -6.20
CA LEU A 111 16.28 -6.07 -6.86
C LEU A 111 17.12 -5.28 -5.86
N ASP A 112 18.41 -5.21 -6.12
CA ASP A 112 19.42 -4.56 -5.32
C ASP A 112 19.84 -3.25 -6.00
N PRO A 113 19.70 -2.10 -5.35
CA PRO A 113 20.06 -0.81 -5.91
C PRO A 113 21.58 -0.60 -6.05
N VAL A 114 22.41 -1.43 -5.40
CA VAL A 114 23.87 -1.34 -5.51
C VAL A 114 24.44 -2.68 -5.92
N CYS A 115 25.17 -2.71 -7.03
CA CYS A 115 26.14 -3.78 -7.25
C CYS A 115 27.52 -3.31 -6.79
N ASP A 116 27.92 -3.74 -5.59
CA ASP A 116 29.21 -3.40 -4.97
C ASP A 116 30.42 -3.82 -5.84
N THR A 117 30.21 -4.73 -6.81
CA THR A 117 31.27 -5.31 -7.64
C THR A 117 31.37 -4.76 -9.06
N CYS A 118 30.40 -3.98 -9.58
CA CYS A 118 30.44 -3.56 -10.99
C CYS A 118 31.08 -2.19 -11.23
N GLY A 119 31.42 -1.44 -10.18
CA GLY A 119 31.92 -0.07 -10.34
C GLY A 119 30.95 0.89 -11.07
N SER A 120 29.68 0.50 -11.21
CA SER A 120 28.63 1.20 -11.94
C SER A 120 27.35 1.28 -11.09
N TRP A 121 26.51 2.28 -11.32
CA TRP A 121 25.23 2.42 -10.62
C TRP A 121 24.13 1.56 -11.27
N GLN A 122 24.50 0.36 -11.73
CA GLN A 122 23.56 -0.59 -12.30
C GLN A 122 22.99 -1.44 -11.16
N PRO A 123 21.65 -1.60 -11.10
CA PRO A 123 21.05 -2.52 -10.15
C PRO A 123 21.35 -3.97 -10.55
N ALA A 124 21.25 -4.85 -9.56
CA ALA A 124 21.45 -6.29 -9.71
C ALA A 124 20.35 -7.07 -8.97
N VAL A 125 20.38 -8.40 -9.01
CA VAL A 125 19.57 -9.21 -8.08
C VAL A 125 20.43 -9.91 -7.02
N GLY A 126 20.11 -9.69 -5.74
CA GLY A 126 20.88 -10.20 -4.60
C GLY A 126 20.11 -11.15 -3.70
N THR A 127 20.82 -11.99 -2.94
CA THR A 127 20.26 -12.68 -1.78
C THR A 127 20.16 -11.66 -0.65
N HIS A 128 18.95 -11.21 -0.34
CA HIS A 128 18.63 -10.08 0.55
C HIS A 128 18.89 -10.39 2.04
N THR A 129 20.02 -11.03 2.36
CA THR A 129 20.37 -11.46 3.71
C THR A 129 20.96 -10.35 4.58
N TRP A 130 21.20 -9.15 4.05
CA TRP A 130 21.83 -8.08 4.84
C TRP A 130 21.33 -6.69 4.44
N LEU A 131 20.56 -6.08 5.36
CA LEU A 131 20.28 -4.65 5.57
C LEU A 131 18.94 -4.07 5.04
N PRO A 132 18.12 -3.44 5.91
CA PRO A 132 16.97 -2.59 5.53
C PRO A 132 17.31 -1.44 4.57
N ALA A 133 18.60 -1.12 4.43
CA ALA A 133 19.11 -0.08 3.55
C ALA A 133 18.92 -0.37 2.05
N LYS A 134 18.37 -1.53 1.67
CA LYS A 134 18.12 -1.94 0.28
C LYS A 134 16.65 -1.95 -0.11
N ASP A 135 15.76 -1.56 0.81
CA ASP A 135 14.34 -1.45 0.51
C ASP A 135 14.09 -0.22 -0.40
N TRP A 136 13.09 -0.35 -1.28
CA TRP A 136 12.74 0.65 -2.28
C TRP A 136 11.52 1.47 -1.84
N LEU A 137 11.52 2.75 -2.12
CA LEU A 137 10.31 3.58 -2.08
C LEU A 137 9.48 3.30 -3.33
N LEU A 138 8.18 3.09 -3.15
CA LEU A 138 7.19 2.95 -4.20
C LEU A 138 6.13 4.04 -4.07
N PHE A 139 5.93 4.80 -5.14
CA PHE A 139 4.94 5.86 -5.21
C PHE A 139 4.41 6.04 -6.64
N PRO A 140 3.16 6.49 -6.82
CA PRO A 140 2.62 6.78 -8.14
C PRO A 140 3.35 7.98 -8.75
N SER A 141 3.60 7.96 -10.07
CA SER A 141 4.19 9.09 -10.78
C SER A 141 3.15 10.12 -11.25
N ASN A 142 1.87 9.74 -11.22
CA ASN A 142 0.74 10.53 -11.69
C ASN A 142 -0.51 10.31 -10.83
N GLY A 143 -1.46 11.25 -10.88
CA GLY A 143 -2.66 11.23 -10.05
C GLY A 143 -3.69 10.17 -10.42
N ASP A 144 -3.57 9.55 -11.60
CA ASP A 144 -4.40 8.45 -12.09
C ASP A 144 -3.80 7.07 -11.80
N TRP A 145 -2.65 6.99 -11.11
CA TRP A 145 -2.02 5.74 -10.64
C TRP A 145 -1.67 4.77 -11.77
N SER A 146 -1.53 5.28 -13.00
CA SER A 146 -1.24 4.48 -14.19
C SER A 146 0.26 4.22 -14.38
N ALA A 147 1.10 4.90 -13.60
CA ALA A 147 2.54 4.75 -13.59
C ALA A 147 3.11 4.91 -12.18
N TRP A 148 4.23 4.24 -11.94
CA TRP A 148 4.86 4.05 -10.64
C TRP A 148 6.35 4.32 -10.75
N ARG A 149 6.94 4.78 -9.64
CA ARG A 149 8.37 5.04 -9.52
C ARG A 149 8.93 4.24 -8.38
N PHE A 150 10.16 3.74 -8.59
CA PHE A 150 10.96 3.10 -7.57
C PHE A 150 12.14 4.00 -7.26
N ALA A 151 12.25 4.42 -6.00
CA ALA A 151 13.39 5.21 -5.53
C ALA A 151 14.14 4.49 -4.42
N TRP A 152 15.43 4.73 -4.34
CA TRP A 152 16.32 4.20 -3.33
C TRP A 152 17.23 5.32 -2.82
N ASN A 153 17.22 5.56 -1.51
CA ASN A 153 18.30 6.16 -0.69
C ASN A 153 17.71 6.55 0.69
N PRO A 154 18.34 6.19 1.82
CA PRO A 154 18.03 6.77 3.12
C PRO A 154 18.56 8.22 3.23
N GLY A 155 17.92 9.21 2.59
CA GLY A 155 18.25 10.63 2.79
C GLY A 155 17.82 11.60 1.68
N ILE A 156 18.38 12.81 1.68
CA ILE A 156 18.03 13.93 0.77
C ILE A 156 18.48 13.75 -0.69
N THR A 157 19.23 12.69 -1.01
CA THR A 157 19.73 12.40 -2.38
C THR A 157 19.08 11.14 -2.94
N GLN A 158 17.75 11.06 -2.92
CA GLN A 158 17.04 9.90 -3.46
C GLN A 158 17.40 9.65 -4.93
N ARG A 159 17.57 8.38 -5.28
CA ARG A 159 17.95 7.93 -6.61
C ARG A 159 16.85 7.06 -7.19
N CYS A 160 16.67 7.07 -8.49
CA CYS A 160 15.52 6.46 -9.13
C CYS A 160 15.95 5.28 -9.98
N LEU A 161 15.14 4.22 -10.00
CA LEU A 161 15.27 3.18 -11.02
C LEU A 161 14.90 3.78 -12.37
N ASP A 162 15.91 3.97 -13.19
CA ASP A 162 15.82 4.61 -14.49
C ASP A 162 15.98 3.55 -15.58
N ALA A 163 15.09 3.52 -16.55
CA ALA A 163 15.19 2.63 -17.69
C ALA A 163 16.29 3.07 -18.68
N ASP A 164 16.79 4.31 -18.58
CA ASP A 164 17.79 4.86 -19.48
C ASP A 164 19.21 4.78 -18.92
N THR A 165 20.14 4.34 -19.77
CA THR A 165 21.58 4.40 -19.51
C THR A 165 22.16 5.63 -20.20
N PRO A 166 22.72 6.61 -19.46
CA PRO A 166 23.20 7.86 -20.05
C PRO A 166 24.29 7.70 -21.14
N THR A 167 24.93 6.54 -21.21
CA THR A 167 26.06 6.27 -22.12
C THR A 167 25.84 5.08 -23.06
N ASP A 168 24.70 4.40 -23.00
CA ASP A 168 24.46 3.19 -23.79
C ASP A 168 23.15 3.31 -24.60
N THR A 169 23.33 3.44 -25.91
CA THR A 169 22.26 3.50 -26.91
C THR A 169 21.59 2.14 -27.17
N THR A 170 22.05 1.07 -26.50
CA THR A 170 21.46 -0.27 -26.65
C THR A 170 20.35 -0.60 -25.65
N GLY A 171 19.96 0.34 -24.77
CA GLY A 171 18.73 0.26 -23.96
C GLY A 171 18.64 -1.03 -23.15
N GLY A 172 19.80 -1.52 -22.70
CA GLY A 172 19.94 -2.86 -22.13
C GLY A 172 19.86 -2.83 -20.62
N HIS A 173 20.47 -1.87 -19.93
CA HIS A 173 20.57 -1.92 -18.47
C HIS A 173 19.87 -0.73 -17.83
N PRO A 174 18.95 -0.92 -16.88
CA PRO A 174 18.50 0.20 -16.08
C PRO A 174 19.66 0.74 -15.24
N TYR A 175 19.54 1.98 -14.80
CA TYR A 175 20.53 2.70 -14.02
C TYR A 175 19.89 3.38 -12.82
N ILE A 176 20.66 3.61 -11.77
CA ILE A 176 20.22 4.35 -10.59
C ILE A 176 20.57 5.83 -10.77
N SER A 177 19.66 6.58 -11.38
CA SER A 177 19.88 7.98 -11.75
C SER A 177 19.60 8.95 -10.59
N PHE A 178 20.30 10.08 -10.62
CA PHE A 178 19.96 11.21 -9.77
C PHE A 178 18.72 11.91 -10.32
N THR A 179 17.94 12.51 -9.43
CA THR A 179 16.82 13.35 -9.81
C THR A 179 17.35 14.67 -10.36
N ASP A 180 16.99 15.03 -11.60
CA ASP A 180 17.12 16.42 -12.04
C ASP A 180 16.16 17.26 -11.20
N TRP A 181 16.72 18.16 -10.39
CA TRP A 181 15.99 19.07 -9.53
C TRP A 181 14.96 19.86 -10.35
N ARG A 182 13.68 19.79 -9.96
CA ARG A 182 12.65 20.75 -10.38
C ARG A 182 12.30 21.65 -9.20
N PRO A 183 11.98 22.94 -9.41
CA PRO A 183 11.60 23.82 -8.30
C PRO A 183 10.16 23.61 -7.78
N ASP A 184 9.22 23.12 -8.61
CA ASP A 184 7.78 23.12 -8.28
C ASP A 184 7.09 21.77 -8.59
N PRO A 185 7.01 20.84 -7.62
CA PRO A 185 6.32 19.56 -7.75
C PRO A 185 4.82 19.70 -7.41
N PRO A 186 3.91 18.97 -8.09
CA PRO A 186 2.50 18.92 -7.71
C PRO A 186 2.31 18.28 -6.33
N ALA A 187 1.28 18.72 -5.60
CA ALA A 187 1.01 18.38 -4.19
C ALA A 187 0.79 16.88 -3.88
N THR A 188 0.69 16.02 -4.90
CA THR A 188 0.57 14.57 -4.76
C THR A 188 1.90 13.83 -4.83
N LEU A 189 2.99 14.54 -5.16
CA LEU A 189 4.34 14.00 -5.22
C LEU A 189 5.18 14.68 -4.13
N PRO A 190 5.97 13.93 -3.34
CA PRO A 190 6.93 14.57 -2.46
C PRO A 190 7.88 15.46 -3.28
N PRO A 191 8.36 16.58 -2.73
CA PRO A 191 9.00 17.56 -3.55
C PRO A 191 10.29 17.05 -4.19
N ASN A 192 10.32 17.03 -5.53
CA ASN A 192 11.51 16.93 -6.40
C ASN A 192 12.10 15.52 -6.61
N PHE A 193 11.31 14.47 -6.43
CA PHE A 193 11.79 13.09 -6.62
C PHE A 193 11.41 12.49 -7.97
N CYS A 194 12.41 11.96 -8.67
CA CYS A 194 12.33 11.27 -9.96
C CYS A 194 11.56 12.06 -11.04
N SER A 195 12.23 12.87 -11.86
CA SER A 195 11.57 13.82 -12.78
C SER A 195 11.52 13.39 -14.25
N SER A 196 12.10 12.25 -14.61
CA SER A 196 12.19 11.74 -15.98
C SER A 196 11.10 10.71 -16.28
N ASN A 197 10.58 10.70 -17.51
CA ASN A 197 9.65 9.66 -17.98
C ASN A 197 10.32 8.28 -18.12
N PHE A 198 11.65 8.21 -18.16
CA PHE A 198 12.39 6.95 -18.11
C PHE A 198 12.40 6.30 -16.72
N GLN A 199 12.00 7.04 -15.69
CA GLN A 199 11.84 6.54 -14.32
C GLN A 199 10.40 6.07 -14.05
N ASP A 200 9.50 6.23 -15.02
CA ASP A 200 8.12 5.77 -14.92
C ASP A 200 8.00 4.31 -15.35
N TRP A 201 7.36 3.51 -14.51
CA TRP A 201 7.14 2.09 -14.73
C TRP A 201 5.65 1.75 -14.65
N LYS A 202 5.17 0.93 -15.58
CA LYS A 202 3.84 0.33 -15.55
C LYS A 202 3.89 -1.01 -14.84
N LEU A 203 2.90 -1.24 -13.98
CA LEU A 203 2.64 -2.56 -13.40
C LEU A 203 1.55 -3.22 -14.24
N GLY A 204 1.91 -4.28 -14.96
CA GLY A 204 0.97 -5.08 -15.76
C GLY A 204 0.89 -4.65 -17.23
N PHE A 205 0.06 -5.39 -17.98
CA PHE A 205 -0.30 -5.12 -19.38
C PHE A 205 -1.76 -4.75 -19.50
#